data_AF-A0AAV3RW38-F1
#
_entry.id   AF-A0AAV3RW38-F1
#
_cell.length_a   1.000
_cell.length_b   1.000
_cell.length_c   1.000
_cell.angle_alpha   90.00
_cell.angle_beta   90.00
_cell.angle_gamma   90.00
#
_symmetry.space_group_name_H-M   'P 1'
#
loop_
_entity.id
_entity.type
_entity.pdbx_description
1 polymer ?
#
loop_
_entity_poly.entity_id
_entity_poly.type
_entity_poly.pdbx_seq_one_letter_code
_entity_poly.pdbx_strand_id
1 'polypeptide(L)'
;MNLLASKANAIVVSVEYRLAPEHHLAAAYQDSWTALQWVASHFDDQIKDIEIDTWLINHGDFAKFFIGGDSAGGSIVHNMLMQARNEKLHAIDGIDNSMINPMKVGAPSLIGLPCKKLFVCCAEKDELRQRGLQYVEAVKKSGWMGEVKLRVRF
;
A
#
# COMPACT_ATOMS: atom_id res chain seq x y z
N MET A 1 6.31 -4.54 14.64
CA MET A 1 6.25 -3.11 14.28
C MET A 1 7.22 -2.22 15.07
N ASN A 2 7.38 -2.42 16.38
CA ASN A 2 8.24 -1.56 17.24
C ASN A 2 9.69 -1.40 16.77
N LEU A 3 10.30 -2.46 16.23
CA LEU A 3 11.67 -2.40 15.68
C LEU A 3 11.77 -1.48 14.45
N LEU A 4 10.73 -1.46 13.61
CA LEU A 4 10.69 -0.57 12.46
C LEU A 4 10.52 0.88 12.91
N ALA A 5 9.57 1.13 13.81
CA ALA A 5 9.33 2.46 14.38
C ALA A 5 10.60 3.04 15.01
N SER A 6 11.32 2.26 15.83
CA SER A 6 12.54 2.71 16.50
C SER A 6 13.71 2.93 15.52
N LYS A 7 13.92 2.03 14.55
CA LYS A 7 15.02 2.17 13.57
C LYS A 7 14.78 3.28 12.55
N ALA A 8 13.53 3.49 12.14
CA ALA A 8 13.16 4.55 11.22
C ALA A 8 13.00 5.90 11.92
N ASN A 9 12.92 5.90 13.25
CA ASN A 9 12.51 7.05 14.07
C ASN A 9 11.22 7.67 13.52
N ALA A 10 10.20 6.84 13.38
CA ALA A 10 8.94 7.19 12.74
C ALA A 10 7.75 6.78 13.59
N ILE A 11 6.67 7.56 13.49
CA ILE A 11 5.35 7.16 13.96
C ILE A 11 4.85 6.04 13.04
N VAL A 12 4.31 4.97 13.63
CA VAL A 12 3.70 3.88 12.87
C VAL A 12 2.27 3.68 13.29
N VAL A 13 1.35 3.87 12.34
CA VAL A 13 -0.06 3.48 12.49
C VAL A 13 -0.21 2.08 11.90
N SER A 14 -0.43 1.10 12.78
CA SER A 14 -0.68 -0.30 12.38
C SER A 14 -2.17 -0.52 12.27
N VAL A 15 -2.66 -0.89 11.09
CA VAL A 15 -4.10 -1.04 10.84
C VAL A 15 -4.54 -2.44 11.21
N GLU A 16 -5.48 -2.55 12.14
CA GLU A 16 -6.22 -3.78 12.42
C GLU A 16 -7.38 -3.90 11.44
N TYR A 17 -7.13 -4.54 10.30
CA TYR A 17 -8.14 -4.74 9.26
C TYR A 17 -8.86 -6.09 9.43
N ARG A 18 -10.09 -6.19 8.94
CA ARG A 18 -10.87 -7.43 8.97
C ARG A 18 -10.21 -8.55 8.17
N LEU A 19 -10.20 -9.75 8.74
CA LEU A 19 -9.54 -10.93 8.17
C LEU A 19 -10.52 -11.85 7.42
N ALA A 20 -9.97 -12.55 6.43
CA ALA A 20 -10.64 -13.68 5.80
C ALA A 20 -10.44 -14.94 6.67
N PRO A 21 -11.37 -15.91 6.62
CA PRO A 21 -12.52 -16.01 5.70
C PRO A 21 -13.78 -15.24 6.13
N GLU A 22 -13.90 -14.80 7.38
CA GLU A 22 -15.11 -14.17 7.94
C GLU A 22 -15.50 -12.89 7.17
N HIS A 23 -14.50 -12.16 6.70
CA HIS A 23 -14.66 -10.99 5.85
C HIS A 23 -13.84 -11.15 4.57
N HIS A 24 -14.51 -11.57 3.49
CA HIS A 24 -13.90 -11.76 2.18
C HIS A 24 -13.32 -10.46 1.60
N LEU A 25 -12.47 -10.62 0.58
CA LEU A 25 -11.99 -9.52 -0.26
C LEU A 25 -13.19 -8.69 -0.77
N ALA A 26 -13.21 -7.35 -0.70
CA ALA A 26 -12.10 -6.42 -0.45
C ALA A 26 -12.08 -5.80 0.97
N ALA A 27 -12.62 -6.46 2.00
CA ALA A 27 -12.75 -5.89 3.35
C ALA A 27 -11.45 -5.31 3.90
N ALA A 28 -10.34 -6.06 3.83
CA ALA A 28 -9.04 -5.59 4.30
C ALA A 28 -8.53 -4.33 3.57
N TYR A 29 -8.82 -4.19 2.27
CA TYR A 29 -8.44 -3.02 1.48
C TYR A 29 -9.27 -1.80 1.86
N GLN A 30 -10.57 -1.99 2.09
CA GLN A 30 -11.46 -0.92 2.53
C GLN A 30 -11.10 -0.40 3.92
N ASP A 31 -10.77 -1.29 4.85
CA ASP A 31 -10.38 -0.91 6.21
C ASP A 31 -9.04 -0.15 6.20
N SER A 32 -8.07 -0.63 5.41
CA SER A 32 -6.77 0.03 5.27
C SER A 32 -6.86 1.38 4.54
N TRP A 33 -7.75 1.49 3.55
CA TRP A 33 -8.07 2.76 2.90
C TRP A 33 -8.72 3.75 3.87
N THR A 34 -9.69 3.29 4.66
CA THR A 34 -10.36 4.11 5.69
C THR A 34 -9.34 4.61 6.71
N ALA A 35 -8.42 3.77 7.17
CA ALA A 35 -7.35 4.17 8.07
C ALA A 35 -6.40 5.21 7.44
N LEU A 36 -6.07 5.08 6.15
CA LEU A 36 -5.28 6.09 5.45
C LEU A 36 -6.03 7.43 5.35
N GLN A 37 -7.33 7.42 5.07
CA GLN A 37 -8.16 8.62 5.06
C GLN A 37 -8.23 9.27 6.45
N TRP A 38 -8.34 8.46 7.51
CA TRP A 38 -8.27 8.93 8.89
C TRP A 38 -6.92 9.59 9.19
N VAL A 39 -5.78 8.99 8.81
CA VAL A 39 -4.47 9.64 8.97
C VAL A 39 -4.38 10.94 8.15
N ALA A 40 -4.95 10.95 6.94
CA ALA A 40 -4.95 12.12 6.06
C ALA A 40 -5.73 13.31 6.63
N SER A 41 -6.81 13.06 7.37
CA SER A 41 -7.64 14.13 7.98
C SER A 41 -6.91 14.93 9.06
N HIS A 42 -5.74 14.49 9.53
CA HIS A 42 -4.97 15.21 10.55
C HIS A 42 -4.18 16.40 9.98
N PHE A 43 -4.09 16.52 8.65
CA PHE A 43 -3.40 17.63 7.97
C PHE A 43 -4.19 18.23 6.81
N ASP A 44 -5.37 17.68 6.49
CA ASP A 44 -6.29 18.22 5.51
C ASP A 44 -7.56 18.73 6.20
N ASP A 45 -7.65 20.05 6.37
CA ASP A 45 -8.78 20.75 7.00
C ASP A 45 -10.12 20.57 6.25
N GLN A 46 -10.09 19.98 5.04
CA GLN A 46 -11.30 19.69 4.26
C GLN A 46 -12.03 18.43 4.75
N ILE A 47 -11.38 17.56 5.54
CA ILE A 47 -12.00 16.36 6.10
C ILE A 47 -12.52 16.69 7.51
N LYS A 48 -13.80 17.05 7.60
CA LYS A 48 -14.49 17.39 8.87
C LYS A 48 -15.20 16.16 9.46
N ASP A 49 -15.43 16.20 10.78
CA ASP A 49 -16.19 15.22 11.57
C ASP A 49 -15.50 13.85 11.82
N ILE A 50 -14.18 13.85 12.00
CA ILE A 50 -13.40 12.67 12.39
C ILE A 50 -12.64 12.96 13.69
N GLU A 51 -12.59 11.98 14.61
CA GLU A 51 -11.79 12.08 15.84
C GLU A 51 -10.31 12.23 15.49
N ILE A 52 -9.72 13.35 15.93
CA ILE A 52 -8.34 13.71 15.67
C ILE A 52 -7.45 13.22 16.81
N ASP A 53 -6.38 12.52 16.46
CA ASP A 53 -5.28 12.16 17.34
C ASP A 53 -4.27 13.32 17.44
N THR A 54 -4.30 14.02 18.57
CA THR A 54 -3.38 15.13 18.84
C THR A 54 -1.90 14.72 18.86
N TRP A 55 -1.59 13.46 19.19
CA TRP A 55 -0.22 12.96 19.18
C TRP A 55 0.32 12.89 17.76
N LEU A 56 -0.51 12.43 16.82
CA LEU A 56 -0.17 12.41 15.39
C LEU A 56 0.05 13.83 14.83
N ILE A 57 -0.76 14.81 15.23
CA ILE A 57 -0.57 16.22 14.84
C ILE A 57 0.74 16.78 15.42
N ASN A 58 1.00 16.55 16.70
CA ASN A 58 2.12 17.17 17.41
C ASN A 58 3.48 16.57 17.03
N HIS A 59 3.50 15.32 16.56
CA HIS A 59 4.73 14.57 16.33
C HIS A 59 4.90 14.08 14.89
N GLY A 60 3.85 14.09 14.07
CA GLY A 60 3.88 13.67 12.68
C GLY A 60 4.53 14.71 11.76
N ASP A 61 5.35 14.23 10.83
CA ASP A 61 5.87 15.03 9.71
C ASP A 61 5.20 14.56 8.41
N PHE A 62 4.12 15.24 8.01
CA PHE A 62 3.33 14.87 6.84
C PHE A 62 4.05 15.12 5.50
N ALA A 63 5.18 15.84 5.50
CA ALA A 63 6.06 15.88 4.32
C ALA A 63 6.83 14.57 4.13
N LYS A 64 6.89 13.72 5.17
CA LYS A 64 7.56 12.40 5.19
C LYS A 64 6.56 11.28 5.46
N PHE A 65 5.58 11.17 4.59
CA PHE A 65 4.53 10.16 4.67
C PHE A 65 4.86 8.89 3.88
N PHE A 66 4.69 7.72 4.50
CA PHE A 66 4.97 6.42 3.90
C PHE A 66 3.85 5.44 4.20
N ILE A 67 3.56 4.56 3.24
CA ILE A 67 2.72 3.37 3.44
C ILE A 67 3.54 2.13 3.11
N GLY A 68 3.30 1.04 3.83
CA GLY A 68 4.08 -0.19 3.68
C GLY A 68 3.35 -1.39 4.27
N GLY A 69 3.75 -2.57 3.81
CA GLY A 69 3.19 -3.85 4.24
C GLY A 69 4.04 -5.00 3.72
N ASP A 70 3.96 -6.13 4.41
CA ASP A 70 4.64 -7.37 4.07
C ASP A 70 3.65 -8.45 3.62
N SER A 71 4.10 -9.37 2.76
CA SER A 71 3.24 -10.43 2.22
C SER A 71 1.92 -9.88 1.65
N ALA A 72 0.76 -10.31 2.15
CA ALA A 72 -0.56 -9.80 1.77
C ALA A 72 -0.69 -8.28 1.97
N GLY A 73 0.01 -7.69 2.96
CA GLY A 73 0.07 -6.26 3.18
C GLY A 73 0.70 -5.48 2.02
N GLY A 74 1.59 -6.11 1.24
CA GLY A 74 2.10 -5.52 -0.01
C GLY A 74 1.00 -5.35 -1.05
N SER A 75 0.09 -6.32 -1.16
CA SER A 75 -1.10 -6.23 -2.03
C SER A 75 -2.08 -5.18 -1.52
N ILE A 76 -2.27 -5.06 -0.20
CA ILE A 76 -3.09 -3.99 0.40
C ILE A 76 -2.55 -2.61 -0.01
N VAL A 77 -1.24 -2.37 0.17
CA VAL A 77 -0.58 -1.12 -0.21
C VAL A 77 -0.76 -0.81 -1.69
N HIS A 78 -0.58 -1.80 -2.57
CA HIS A 78 -0.80 -1.62 -4.00
C HIS A 78 -2.23 -1.15 -4.32
N ASN A 79 -3.24 -1.80 -3.75
CA ASN A 79 -4.64 -1.48 -4.01
C ASN A 79 -5.04 -0.12 -3.43
N MET A 80 -4.48 0.28 -2.27
CA MET A 80 -4.66 1.64 -1.75
C MET A 80 -4.07 2.71 -2.67
N LEU A 81 -2.91 2.45 -3.28
CA LEU A 81 -2.32 3.37 -4.27
C LEU A 81 -3.17 3.46 -5.55
N MET A 82 -3.80 2.37 -5.96
CA MET A 82 -4.76 2.39 -7.08
C MET A 82 -6.01 3.19 -6.69
N GLN A 83 -6.56 2.95 -5.51
CA GLN A 83 -7.75 3.68 -5.02
C GLN A 83 -7.50 5.18 -4.87
N ALA A 84 -6.32 5.60 -4.43
CA ALA A 84 -5.91 7.01 -4.39
C ALA A 84 -5.89 7.69 -5.77
N ARG A 85 -5.84 6.92 -6.86
CA ARG A 85 -5.98 7.42 -8.24
C ARG A 85 -7.41 7.40 -8.77
N ASN A 86 -8.39 7.14 -7.90
CA ASN A 86 -9.79 6.90 -8.24
C ASN A 86 -10.02 5.62 -9.06
N GLU A 87 -9.12 4.64 -8.98
CA GLU A 87 -9.36 3.32 -9.56
C GLU A 87 -10.30 2.51 -8.66
N LYS A 88 -11.34 1.92 -9.26
CA LYS A 88 -12.32 1.12 -8.54
C LYS A 88 -11.76 -0.26 -8.22
N LEU A 89 -11.92 -0.70 -6.97
CA LEU A 89 -11.60 -2.06 -6.55
C LEU A 89 -12.70 -3.01 -7.04
N HIS A 90 -12.34 -3.96 -7.90
CA HIS A 90 -13.28 -4.93 -8.48
C HIS A 90 -12.91 -6.35 -8.06
N ALA A 91 -13.68 -6.97 -7.17
CA ALA A 91 -13.44 -8.31 -6.61
C ALA A 91 -13.79 -9.48 -7.56
N ILE A 92 -13.93 -9.23 -8.86
CA ILE A 92 -14.32 -10.22 -9.87
C ILE A 92 -13.12 -11.08 -10.31
N ASP A 93 -13.38 -12.31 -10.78
CA ASP A 93 -12.40 -13.25 -11.36
C ASP A 93 -11.47 -14.04 -10.38
N GLY A 94 -11.82 -14.13 -9.09
CA GLY A 94 -11.13 -15.05 -8.16
C GLY A 94 -9.63 -14.75 -7.98
N ILE A 95 -8.76 -15.75 -8.11
CA ILE A 95 -7.29 -15.61 -7.88
C ILE A 95 -6.62 -14.73 -8.94
N ASP A 96 -7.14 -14.70 -10.18
CA ASP A 96 -6.58 -13.89 -11.27
C ASP A 96 -7.28 -12.52 -11.39
N ASN A 97 -7.78 -12.03 -10.26
CA ASN A 97 -8.29 -10.67 -10.11
C ASN A 97 -7.13 -9.65 -10.14
N SER A 98 -7.33 -8.46 -10.73
CA SER A 98 -6.33 -7.37 -10.76
C SER A 98 -5.86 -6.92 -9.37
N MET A 99 -6.70 -7.09 -8.35
CA MET A 99 -6.34 -6.80 -6.97
C MET A 99 -5.36 -7.80 -6.35
N ILE A 100 -5.22 -8.99 -6.94
CA ILE A 100 -4.28 -10.05 -6.51
C ILE A 100 -3.11 -10.13 -7.49
N ASN A 101 -3.41 -10.06 -8.78
CA ASN A 101 -2.45 -10.06 -9.88
C ASN A 101 -2.48 -8.71 -10.61
N PRO A 102 -1.68 -7.71 -10.19
CA PRO A 102 -1.62 -6.42 -10.86
C PRO A 102 -1.01 -6.50 -12.27
N MET A 103 -0.55 -7.69 -12.67
CA MET A 103 0.06 -7.96 -13.97
C MET A 103 -0.87 -8.67 -14.96
N LYS A 104 -2.14 -8.92 -14.60
CA LYS A 104 -3.10 -9.51 -15.53
C LYS A 104 -3.34 -8.57 -16.73
N VAL A 105 -3.70 -9.15 -17.86
CA VAL A 105 -4.17 -8.37 -19.02
C VAL A 105 -5.43 -7.59 -18.60
N GLY A 106 -5.45 -6.28 -18.88
CA GLY A 106 -6.54 -5.40 -18.48
C GLY A 106 -6.46 -4.88 -17.04
N ALA A 107 -5.39 -5.18 -16.29
CA ALA A 107 -5.15 -4.53 -15.01
C ALA A 107 -4.99 -3.01 -15.17
N PRO A 108 -5.35 -2.21 -14.15
CA PRO A 108 -5.10 -0.76 -14.15
C PRO A 108 -3.64 -0.45 -14.45
N SER A 109 -3.41 0.59 -15.25
CA SER A 109 -2.05 0.97 -15.62
C SER A 109 -1.25 1.39 -14.40
N LEU A 110 0.02 0.98 -14.33
CA LEU A 110 0.95 1.45 -13.28
C LEU A 110 1.53 2.84 -13.60
N ILE A 111 1.23 3.42 -14.77
CA ILE A 111 1.62 4.79 -15.12
C ILE A 111 0.88 5.76 -14.19
N GLY A 112 1.60 6.53 -13.38
CA GLY A 112 0.99 7.51 -12.47
C GLY A 112 0.65 7.00 -11.07
N LEU A 113 1.35 5.97 -10.54
CA LEU A 113 1.32 5.69 -9.09
C LEU A 113 1.52 7.00 -8.29
N PRO A 114 0.70 7.28 -7.26
CA PRO A 114 0.66 8.58 -6.60
C PRO A 114 1.84 8.82 -5.64
N CYS A 115 2.77 7.87 -5.53
CA CYS A 115 4.00 8.02 -4.76
C CYS A 115 5.16 8.46 -5.65
N LYS A 116 6.21 9.04 -5.03
CA LYS A 116 7.47 9.41 -5.71
C LYS A 116 8.51 8.29 -5.66
N LYS A 117 8.40 7.41 -4.67
CA LYS A 117 9.35 6.34 -4.39
C LYS A 117 8.61 5.04 -4.07
N LEU A 118 9.13 3.94 -4.59
CA LEU A 118 8.63 2.59 -4.37
C LEU A 118 9.81 1.71 -3.95
N PHE A 119 9.67 1.03 -2.81
CA PHE A 119 10.68 0.10 -2.32
C PHE A 119 10.07 -1.29 -2.20
N VAL A 120 10.62 -2.25 -2.94
CA VAL A 120 10.17 -3.64 -2.94
C VAL A 120 11.27 -4.53 -2.37
N CYS A 121 10.93 -5.37 -1.40
CA CYS A 121 11.84 -6.35 -0.82
C CYS A 121 11.31 -7.76 -1.06
N CYS A 122 12.20 -8.67 -1.49
CA CYS A 122 11.88 -10.08 -1.65
C CYS A 122 12.93 -10.93 -0.92
N ALA A 123 12.50 -12.03 -0.29
CA ALA A 123 13.44 -13.00 0.24
C ALA A 123 13.92 -13.94 -0.87
N GLU A 124 15.19 -14.36 -0.82
CA GLU A 124 15.82 -15.10 -1.91
C GLU A 124 15.19 -16.47 -2.15
N LYS A 125 14.75 -17.13 -1.09
CA LYS A 125 14.15 -18.48 -1.11
C LYS A 125 12.61 -18.45 -1.04
N ASP A 126 12.02 -17.28 -1.26
CA ASP A 126 10.57 -17.11 -1.23
C ASP A 126 9.95 -17.51 -2.58
N GLU A 127 8.90 -18.33 -2.55
CA GLU A 127 8.14 -18.75 -3.73
C GLU A 127 7.49 -17.54 -4.45
N LEU A 128 7.19 -16.47 -3.71
CA LEU A 128 6.63 -15.23 -4.25
C LEU A 128 7.69 -14.28 -4.80
N ARG A 129 8.99 -14.59 -4.69
CA ARG A 129 10.09 -13.74 -5.18
C ARG A 129 9.88 -13.32 -6.62
N GLN A 130 9.50 -14.27 -7.49
CA GLN A 130 9.32 -13.99 -8.91
C GLN A 130 8.22 -12.96 -9.17
N ARG A 131 7.15 -12.98 -8.36
CA ARG A 131 6.07 -11.99 -8.46
C ARG A 131 6.56 -10.58 -8.12
N GLY A 132 7.36 -10.44 -7.07
CA GLY A 132 7.96 -9.15 -6.69
C GLY A 132 8.90 -8.60 -7.78
N LEU A 133 9.70 -9.47 -8.40
CA LEU A 133 10.56 -9.09 -9.53
C LEU A 133 9.75 -8.63 -10.74
N GLN A 134 8.71 -9.38 -11.10
CA GLN A 134 7.81 -9.05 -12.21
C GLN A 134 7.09 -7.72 -11.98
N TYR A 135 6.64 -7.47 -10.75
CA TYR A 135 5.98 -6.22 -10.38
C TYR A 135 6.93 -5.02 -10.54
N VAL A 136 8.17 -5.11 -10.07
CA VAL A 136 9.17 -4.04 -10.24
C VAL A 136 9.45 -3.79 -11.72
N GLU A 137 9.61 -4.86 -12.50
CA GLU A 137 9.85 -4.75 -13.94
C GLU A 137 8.67 -4.09 -14.67
N ALA A 138 7.46 -4.42 -14.28
CA ALA A 138 6.25 -3.79 -14.80
C ALA A 138 6.16 -2.31 -14.48
N VAL A 139 6.49 -1.92 -13.24
CA VAL A 139 6.55 -0.51 -12.84
C VAL A 139 7.58 0.26 -13.68
N LYS A 140 8.75 -0.34 -13.97
CA LYS A 140 9.75 0.27 -14.84
C LYS A 140 9.26 0.42 -16.29
N LYS A 141 8.55 -0.59 -16.80
CA LYS A 141 8.02 -0.62 -18.16
C LYS A 141 6.78 0.25 -18.36
N SER A 142 6.07 0.61 -17.28
CA SER A 142 4.82 1.38 -17.38
C SER A 142 5.03 2.85 -17.75
N GLY A 143 6.27 3.36 -17.67
CA GLY A 143 6.55 4.78 -17.82
C GLY A 143 6.29 5.60 -16.55
N TRP A 144 6.13 4.97 -15.38
CA TRP A 144 6.07 5.69 -14.11
C TRP A 144 7.38 6.44 -13.83
N MET A 145 7.27 7.74 -13.58
CA MET A 145 8.41 8.66 -13.47
C MET A 145 9.03 8.73 -12.07
N GLY A 146 8.66 7.84 -11.15
CA GLY A 146 9.21 7.78 -9.80
C GLY A 146 10.46 6.90 -9.68
N GLU A 147 11.00 6.83 -8.47
CA GLU A 147 12.15 5.98 -8.15
C GLU A 147 11.66 4.61 -7.64
N VAL A 148 11.98 3.53 -8.35
CA VAL A 148 11.75 2.15 -7.87
C VAL A 148 13.06 1.50 -7.45
N LYS A 149 13.09 0.97 -6.22
CA LYS A 149 14.23 0.23 -5.68
C LYS A 149 13.80 -1.17 -5.26
N LEU A 150 14.55 -2.16 -5.72
CA LEU A 150 14.37 -3.57 -5.37
C LEU A 150 15.51 -4.03 -4.47
N ARG A 151 15.20 -4.83 -3.45
CA ARG A 151 16.19 -5.51 -2.61
C ARG A 151 15.82 -6.99 -2.47
N VAL A 152 16.76 -7.86 -2.82
CA VAL A 152 16.66 -9.30 -2.55
C VAL A 152 17.65 -9.65 -1.46
N ARG A 153 17.22 -10.35 -0.41
CA ARG A 153 18.08 -10.79 0.70
C ARG A 153 17.77 -12.21 1.18
N PHE A 154 18.80 -12.84 1.74
CA PHE A 154 18.77 -14.15 2.38
C PHE A 154 18.08 -14.12 3.74
#